data_AF-A0A5M8SAK5-F1
#
_entry.id   AF-A0A5M8SAK5-F1
#
_cell.length_a   1.000
_cell.length_b   1.000
_cell.length_c   1.000
_cell.angle_alpha   90.00
_cell.angle_beta   90.00
_cell.angle_gamma   90.00
#
_symmetry.space_group_name_H-M   'P 1'
#
loop_
_entity.id
_entity.type
_entity.pdbx_description
1 polymer ?
#
loop_
_entity_poly.entity_id
_entity_poly.type
_entity_poly.pdbx_seq_one_letter_code
_entity_poly.pdbx_strand_id
1 'polypeptide(L)'
;MLGEGILKGLAETAKNFAGSFVDKERLTTVEYPEQKLELPEASRNFPFLVYDGPEWQAGLRCVACQICEKECPPKCIYIEKSKDKKPDFVGKLQIYPAKFDIDISVCMSCQICVEVCPFDAIKMDKEYELSTDDRFGGLLLDRQQLAKSNEYYHKIHPTEASEVDGRLAEEKAKAEAKAKAAAAAPPKPAAPAPAAAATPASAAPKAAPAAGSTKTEVPPPAPPKEGEAR
;
A
#
# COMPACT_ATOMS: atom_id res chain seq x y z
N MET A 1 58.71 18.08 -15.88
CA MET A 1 59.49 19.02 -15.01
C MET A 1 58.86 19.12 -13.63
N LEU A 2 59.57 19.58 -12.59
CA LEU A 2 58.95 19.90 -11.30
C LEU A 2 57.81 20.92 -11.54
N GLY A 3 56.59 20.62 -11.09
CA GLY A 3 55.44 21.53 -11.18
C GLY A 3 54.53 21.40 -12.40
N GLU A 4 54.87 20.58 -13.41
CA GLU A 4 54.02 20.40 -14.61
C GLU A 4 52.63 19.83 -14.27
N GLY A 5 52.54 18.96 -13.25
CA GLY A 5 51.26 18.44 -12.75
C GLY A 5 50.41 19.51 -12.07
N ILE A 6 51.03 20.47 -11.37
CA ILE A 6 50.32 21.58 -10.70
C ILE A 6 49.72 22.49 -11.76
N LEU A 7 50.47 22.82 -12.81
CA LEU A 7 49.98 23.64 -13.91
C LEU A 7 48.82 22.98 -14.66
N LYS A 8 48.91 21.67 -14.93
CA LYS A 8 47.80 20.91 -15.54
C LYS A 8 46.55 20.90 -14.66
N GLY A 9 46.71 20.72 -13.35
CA GLY A 9 45.60 20.78 -12.39
C GLY A 9 44.92 22.16 -12.36
N LEU A 10 45.70 23.24 -12.30
CA LEU A 10 45.17 24.61 -12.33
C LEU A 10 44.47 24.92 -13.66
N ALA A 11 45.01 24.46 -14.79
CA ALA A 11 44.37 24.63 -16.09
C ALA A 11 43.02 23.91 -16.16
N GLU A 12 42.93 22.69 -15.64
CA GLU A 12 41.67 21.94 -15.59
C GLU A 12 40.65 22.61 -14.66
N THR A 13 41.08 23.10 -13.49
CA THR A 13 40.21 23.88 -12.60
C THR A 13 39.71 25.16 -13.28
N ALA A 14 40.59 25.91 -13.95
CA ALA A 14 40.21 27.12 -14.66
C ALA A 14 39.21 26.84 -15.80
N LYS A 15 39.43 25.75 -16.56
CA LYS A 15 38.52 25.29 -17.60
C LYS A 15 37.14 24.93 -17.06
N ASN A 16 37.07 24.22 -15.94
CA ASN A 16 35.80 23.87 -15.32
C ASN A 16 35.10 25.09 -14.73
N PHE A 17 35.82 25.94 -14.01
CA PHE A 17 35.29 27.19 -13.46
C PHE A 17 34.70 28.09 -14.55
N ALA A 18 35.47 28.42 -15.59
CA ALA A 18 35.00 29.26 -16.68
C ALA A 18 33.88 28.58 -17.48
N GLY A 19 33.99 27.27 -17.71
CA GLY A 19 32.99 26.46 -18.41
C GLY A 19 31.62 26.45 -17.71
N SER A 20 31.58 26.41 -16.38
CA SER A 20 30.33 26.43 -15.61
C SER A 20 29.50 27.70 -15.81
N PHE A 21 30.08 28.83 -16.21
CA PHE A 21 29.33 30.08 -16.45
C PHE A 21 28.74 30.19 -17.86
N VAL A 22 29.21 29.37 -18.81
CA VAL A 22 28.84 29.50 -20.23
C VAL A 22 28.13 28.27 -20.79
N ASP A 23 28.36 27.11 -20.19
CA ASP A 23 27.82 25.83 -20.65
C ASP A 23 26.93 25.22 -19.56
N LYS A 24 25.63 25.14 -19.85
CA LYS A 24 24.64 24.59 -18.93
C LYS A 24 24.86 23.09 -18.67
N GLU A 25 25.45 22.35 -19.61
CA GLU A 25 25.76 20.92 -19.42
C GLU A 25 26.88 20.71 -18.39
N ARG A 26 27.69 21.74 -18.11
CA ARG A 26 28.72 21.71 -17.05
C ARG A 26 28.16 22.05 -15.66
N LEU A 27 26.90 22.46 -15.57
CA LEU A 27 26.19 22.68 -14.32
C LEU A 27 25.41 21.41 -13.96
N THR A 28 26.05 20.54 -13.18
CA THR A 28 25.44 19.28 -12.72
C THR A 28 24.38 19.46 -11.63
N THR A 29 24.23 20.67 -11.09
CA THR A 29 23.35 20.97 -9.96
C THR A 29 21.94 21.35 -10.43
N VAL A 30 20.94 20.89 -9.69
CA VAL A 30 19.55 21.33 -9.85
C VAL A 30 19.22 22.33 -8.75
N GLU A 31 18.61 23.46 -9.14
CA GLU A 31 18.17 24.52 -8.23
C GLU A 31 16.87 24.11 -7.52
N TYR A 32 16.99 23.26 -6.52
CA TYR A 32 15.87 22.86 -5.66
C TYR A 32 15.55 23.97 -4.64
N PRO A 33 14.26 24.29 -4.37
CA PRO A 33 13.04 23.58 -4.77
C PRO A 33 12.37 24.03 -6.08
N GLU A 34 12.85 25.09 -6.74
CA GLU A 34 12.23 25.68 -7.93
C GLU A 34 12.27 24.72 -9.14
N GLN A 35 13.36 23.96 -9.25
CA GLN A 35 13.55 22.90 -10.23
C GLN A 35 13.68 21.57 -9.48
N LYS A 36 12.95 20.55 -9.95
CA LYS A 36 12.97 19.20 -9.38
C LYS A 36 13.44 18.21 -10.43
N LEU A 37 14.18 17.20 -10.00
CA LEU A 37 14.55 16.09 -10.87
C LEU A 37 13.30 15.24 -11.13
N GLU A 38 13.13 14.83 -12.39
CA GLU A 38 12.10 13.86 -12.73
C GLU A 38 12.48 12.49 -12.18
N LEU A 39 11.66 11.97 -11.27
CA LEU A 39 11.86 10.66 -10.70
C LEU A 39 11.48 9.57 -11.70
N PRO A 40 12.32 8.53 -11.88
CA PRO A 40 11.98 7.40 -12.75
C PRO A 40 10.68 6.74 -12.28
N GLU A 41 9.99 6.06 -13.20
CA GLU A 41 8.78 5.29 -12.88
C GLU A 41 9.02 4.32 -11.73
N ALA A 42 10.08 3.51 -11.76
CA ALA A 42 10.39 2.57 -10.69
C ALA A 42 10.88 3.17 -9.35
N SER A 43 10.74 4.49 -9.13
CA SER A 43 11.08 5.13 -7.85
C SER A 43 10.27 4.57 -6.68
N ARG A 44 10.94 4.40 -5.55
CA ARG A 44 10.38 3.81 -4.32
C ARG A 44 10.46 4.81 -3.17
N ASN A 45 9.38 5.55 -2.93
CA ASN A 45 9.24 6.35 -1.72
C ASN A 45 8.32 5.64 -0.71
N PHE A 46 7.13 6.17 -0.44
CA PHE A 46 6.18 5.54 0.48
C PHE A 46 4.95 5.03 -0.25
N PRO A 47 4.36 3.92 0.19
CA PRO A 47 3.23 3.32 -0.52
C PRO A 47 1.94 4.13 -0.35
N PHE A 48 1.04 4.03 -1.33
CA PHE A 48 -0.31 4.58 -1.32
C PHE A 48 -1.31 3.51 -1.76
N LEU A 49 -2.60 3.72 -1.47
CA LEU A 49 -3.70 2.83 -1.84
C LEU A 49 -4.45 3.36 -3.06
N VAL A 50 -4.63 2.51 -4.07
CA VAL A 50 -5.33 2.88 -5.31
C VAL A 50 -6.85 2.70 -5.13
N TYR A 51 -7.62 3.67 -5.60
CA TYR A 51 -9.07 3.56 -5.75
C TYR A 51 -9.54 3.93 -7.16
N ASP A 52 -10.64 3.30 -7.59
CA ASP A 52 -11.29 3.53 -8.87
C ASP A 52 -12.61 4.31 -8.72
N GLY A 53 -12.93 5.16 -9.69
CA GLY A 53 -14.18 5.93 -9.69
C GLY A 53 -14.17 7.15 -8.77
N PRO A 54 -15.35 7.79 -8.58
CA PRO A 54 -15.42 9.13 -7.97
C PRO A 54 -15.31 9.13 -6.44
N GLU A 55 -15.59 8.01 -5.77
CA GLU A 55 -15.66 7.92 -4.32
C GLU A 55 -14.58 6.98 -3.78
N TRP A 56 -13.62 7.53 -3.03
CA TRP A 56 -12.43 6.81 -2.60
C TRP A 56 -12.73 5.59 -1.71
N GLN A 57 -13.77 5.66 -0.87
CA GLN A 57 -14.13 4.56 0.04
C GLN A 57 -14.80 3.38 -0.66
N ALA A 58 -15.55 3.66 -1.73
CA ALA A 58 -16.26 2.65 -2.50
C ALA A 58 -15.35 2.04 -3.57
N GLY A 59 -14.47 2.87 -4.14
CA GLY A 59 -13.53 2.51 -5.19
C GLY A 59 -12.26 1.82 -4.74
N LEU A 60 -11.99 1.74 -3.43
CA LEU A 60 -10.72 1.22 -2.92
C LEU A 60 -10.50 -0.24 -3.35
N ARG A 61 -9.38 -0.51 -4.02
CA ARG A 61 -9.06 -1.87 -4.52
C ARG A 61 -8.74 -2.87 -3.39
N CYS A 62 -8.35 -2.37 -2.21
CA CYS A 62 -7.91 -3.20 -1.10
C CYS A 62 -9.07 -4.01 -0.49
N VAL A 63 -8.90 -5.33 -0.42
CA VAL A 63 -9.88 -6.25 0.18
C VAL A 63 -9.50 -6.74 1.60
N ALA A 64 -8.54 -6.07 2.25
CA ALA A 64 -8.02 -6.43 3.57
C ALA A 64 -7.59 -7.91 3.70
N CYS A 65 -6.89 -8.46 2.70
CA CYS A 65 -6.39 -9.83 2.75
C CYS A 65 -5.26 -10.06 3.78
N GLN A 66 -4.63 -8.98 4.26
CA GLN A 66 -3.52 -8.95 5.23
C GLN A 66 -2.21 -9.62 4.77
N ILE A 67 -2.06 -9.91 3.49
CA ILE A 67 -0.80 -10.46 2.95
C ILE A 67 0.33 -9.42 3.07
N CYS A 68 0.09 -8.18 2.65
CA CYS A 68 1.10 -7.11 2.74
C CYS A 68 1.52 -6.79 4.19
N GLU A 69 0.58 -6.82 5.15
CA GLU A 69 0.87 -6.71 6.59
C GLU A 69 1.77 -7.85 7.07
N LYS A 70 1.46 -9.09 6.67
CA LYS A 70 2.23 -10.27 7.04
C LYS A 70 3.62 -10.32 6.39
N GLU A 71 3.78 -9.80 5.18
CA GLU A 71 5.05 -9.84 4.45
C GLU A 71 5.92 -8.59 4.68
N CYS A 72 5.36 -7.52 5.28
CA CYS A 72 6.13 -6.32 5.65
C CYS A 72 7.28 -6.69 6.60
N PRO A 73 8.57 -6.50 6.21
CA PRO A 73 9.70 -6.85 7.06
C PRO A 73 9.75 -6.08 8.39
N PRO A 74 9.58 -4.75 8.42
CA PRO A 74 9.62 -3.99 9.67
C PRO A 74 8.27 -3.96 10.41
N LYS A 75 7.22 -4.62 9.88
CA LYS A 75 5.87 -4.68 10.49
C LYS A 75 5.24 -3.30 10.73
N CYS A 76 5.34 -2.42 9.74
CA CYS A 76 4.82 -1.06 9.83
C CYS A 76 3.40 -0.87 9.25
N ILE A 77 2.75 -1.93 8.78
CA ILE A 77 1.39 -1.89 8.19
C ILE A 77 0.42 -2.54 9.18
N TYR A 78 -0.69 -1.88 9.47
CA TYR A 78 -1.75 -2.39 10.33
C TYR A 78 -3.09 -2.42 9.60
N ILE A 79 -3.76 -3.58 9.56
CA ILE A 79 -5.02 -3.73 8.83
C ILE A 79 -6.07 -4.38 9.72
N GLU A 80 -7.19 -3.68 9.92
CA GLU A 80 -8.40 -4.24 10.53
C GLU A 80 -9.43 -4.55 9.45
N LYS A 81 -10.01 -5.76 9.46
CA LYS A 81 -11.05 -6.18 8.52
C LYS A 81 -12.41 -5.55 8.87
N SER A 82 -13.15 -5.13 7.86
CA SER A 82 -14.56 -4.75 8.03
C SER A 82 -15.42 -5.95 8.41
N LYS A 83 -16.53 -5.67 9.10
CA LYS A 83 -17.60 -6.65 9.36
C LYS A 83 -18.49 -6.84 8.13
N ASP A 84 -18.70 -5.75 7.39
CA ASP A 84 -19.53 -5.72 6.19
C ASP A 84 -18.72 -6.05 4.94
N LYS A 85 -19.43 -6.49 3.90
CA LYS A 85 -18.84 -6.78 2.58
C LYS A 85 -19.28 -5.76 1.55
N LYS A 86 -18.37 -5.42 0.64
CA LYS A 86 -18.62 -4.56 -0.52
C LYS A 86 -18.23 -5.30 -1.80
N PRO A 87 -18.89 -5.01 -2.94
CA PRO A 87 -18.47 -5.57 -4.22
C PRO A 87 -17.06 -5.07 -4.59
N ASP A 88 -16.20 -5.98 -5.06
CA ASP A 88 -14.91 -5.64 -5.67
C ASP A 88 -15.08 -5.19 -7.13
N PHE A 89 -13.96 -4.96 -7.84
CA PHE A 89 -13.95 -4.56 -9.25
C PHE A 89 -14.63 -5.58 -10.19
N VAL A 90 -14.78 -6.83 -9.75
CA VAL A 90 -15.45 -7.94 -10.44
C VAL A 90 -16.92 -8.10 -9.97
N GLY A 91 -17.36 -7.32 -8.99
CA GLY A 91 -18.69 -7.40 -8.38
C GLY A 91 -18.83 -8.51 -7.33
N LYS A 92 -17.74 -9.16 -6.90
CA LYS A 92 -17.79 -10.16 -5.82
C LYS A 92 -17.80 -9.47 -4.47
N LEU A 93 -18.62 -9.94 -3.54
CA LEU A 93 -18.67 -9.40 -2.18
C LEU A 93 -17.40 -9.77 -1.41
N GLN A 94 -16.54 -8.78 -1.20
CA GLN A 94 -15.29 -8.88 -0.44
C GLN A 94 -15.35 -8.05 0.84
N ILE A 95 -14.49 -8.40 1.79
CA ILE A 95 -14.20 -7.57 2.96
C ILE A 95 -13.38 -6.37 2.49
N TYR A 96 -13.48 -5.24 3.18
CA TYR A 96 -12.66 -4.05 2.95
C TYR A 96 -11.87 -3.70 4.22
N PRO A 97 -10.81 -2.91 4.15
CA PRO A 97 -10.09 -2.49 5.36
C PRO A 97 -10.93 -1.50 6.16
N ALA A 98 -11.34 -1.84 7.37
CA ALA A 98 -11.93 -0.86 8.31
C ALA A 98 -10.87 0.16 8.74
N LYS A 99 -9.66 -0.33 9.03
CA LYS A 99 -8.44 0.46 9.20
C LYS A 99 -7.36 -0.06 8.28
N PHE A 100 -6.53 0.85 7.79
CA PHE A 100 -5.33 0.54 7.04
C PHE A 100 -4.35 1.65 7.35
N ASP A 101 -3.42 1.39 8.26
CA ASP A 101 -2.48 2.41 8.72
C ASP A 101 -1.07 1.98 8.35
N ILE A 102 -0.23 2.93 7.94
CA ILE A 102 1.19 2.71 7.67
C ILE A 102 2.00 3.71 8.48
N ASP A 103 2.88 3.18 9.33
CA ASP A 103 3.92 3.98 9.99
C ASP A 103 5.07 4.20 9.00
N ILE A 104 5.09 5.36 8.34
CA ILE A 104 6.14 5.72 7.40
C ILE A 104 7.47 6.04 8.09
N SER A 105 7.49 6.26 9.40
CA SER A 105 8.73 6.41 10.17
C SER A 105 9.48 5.09 10.39
N VAL A 106 8.79 3.96 10.22
CA VAL A 106 9.32 2.60 10.35
C VAL A 106 9.46 1.90 9.00
N CYS A 107 8.68 2.33 8.00
CA CYS A 107 8.76 1.83 6.64
C CYS A 107 10.18 2.01 6.05
N MET A 108 10.69 0.96 5.40
CA MET A 108 12.01 0.98 4.74
C MET A 108 11.91 1.03 3.21
N SER A 109 10.74 1.38 2.66
CA SER A 109 10.50 1.61 1.23
C SER A 109 10.91 0.44 0.30
N CYS A 110 10.76 -0.79 0.78
CA CYS A 110 11.23 -1.99 0.09
C CYS A 110 10.33 -2.49 -1.07
N GLN A 111 9.11 -1.94 -1.24
CA GLN A 111 8.12 -2.36 -2.24
C GLN A 111 7.55 -3.79 -2.09
N ILE A 112 7.95 -4.57 -1.08
CA ILE A 112 7.42 -5.94 -0.89
C ILE A 112 5.88 -5.96 -0.78
N CYS A 113 5.28 -4.97 -0.12
CA CYS A 113 3.83 -4.87 0.00
C CYS A 113 3.11 -4.74 -1.36
N VAL A 114 3.75 -4.16 -2.36
CA VAL A 114 3.22 -4.01 -3.73
C VAL A 114 3.32 -5.34 -4.47
N GLU A 115 4.48 -5.98 -4.43
CA GLU A 115 4.73 -7.26 -5.12
C GLU A 115 3.82 -8.40 -4.63
N VAL A 116 3.53 -8.41 -3.33
CA VAL A 116 2.69 -9.46 -2.72
C VAL A 116 1.21 -9.15 -2.77
N CYS A 117 0.78 -7.97 -3.25
CA CYS A 117 -0.62 -7.59 -3.28
C CYS A 117 -1.33 -8.25 -4.48
N PRO A 118 -2.24 -9.23 -4.25
CA PRO A 118 -2.87 -9.93 -5.37
C PRO A 118 -4.03 -9.14 -6.01
N PHE A 119 -4.32 -7.94 -5.51
CA PHE A 119 -5.41 -7.07 -5.97
C PHE A 119 -4.89 -5.74 -6.54
N ASP A 120 -3.57 -5.59 -6.69
CA ASP A 120 -2.93 -4.34 -7.14
C ASP A 120 -3.44 -3.09 -6.40
N ALA A 121 -3.69 -3.25 -5.09
CA ALA A 121 -4.35 -2.23 -4.30
C ALA A 121 -3.40 -1.23 -3.63
N ILE A 122 -2.13 -1.59 -3.50
CA ILE A 122 -1.08 -0.77 -2.90
C ILE A 122 0.05 -0.61 -3.91
N LYS A 123 0.52 0.61 -4.11
CA LYS A 123 1.57 0.98 -5.07
C LYS A 123 2.56 1.95 -4.42
N MET A 124 3.76 2.09 -4.97
CA MET A 124 4.75 3.03 -4.43
C MET A 124 4.47 4.44 -4.93
N ASP A 125 4.47 5.44 -4.06
CA ASP A 125 4.34 6.85 -4.46
C ASP A 125 5.70 7.41 -4.90
N LYS A 126 5.64 8.55 -5.61
CA LYS A 126 6.79 9.40 -5.95
C LYS A 126 6.95 10.59 -5.02
N GLU A 127 6.01 10.82 -4.10
CA GLU A 127 6.15 11.85 -3.07
C GLU A 127 7.29 11.51 -2.09
N TYR A 128 8.23 12.44 -1.91
CA TYR A 128 9.41 12.27 -1.04
C TYR A 128 9.54 13.40 0.00
N GLU A 129 8.76 14.47 -0.10
CA GLU A 129 8.85 15.66 0.75
C GLU A 129 7.94 15.53 1.99
N LEU A 130 8.07 14.42 2.73
CA LEU A 130 7.20 14.06 3.87
C LEU A 130 7.78 14.42 5.25
N SER A 131 8.75 15.31 5.30
CA SER A 131 9.39 15.69 6.57
C SER A 131 8.42 16.47 7.45
N THR A 132 8.37 16.09 8.73
CA THR A 132 7.52 16.70 9.77
C THR A 132 8.31 16.78 11.08
N ASP A 133 7.91 17.69 11.96
CA ASP A 133 8.51 17.91 13.28
C ASP A 133 7.94 16.95 14.35
N ASP A 134 6.70 16.50 14.19
CA ASP A 134 6.06 15.52 15.05
C ASP A 134 6.04 14.10 14.45
N ARG A 135 6.58 13.15 15.22
CA ARG A 135 6.57 11.72 14.87
C ARG A 135 5.15 11.17 14.79
N PHE A 136 4.27 11.52 15.73
CA PHE A 136 2.95 10.89 15.84
C PHE A 136 1.84 11.64 15.09
N GLY A 137 2.04 12.92 14.77
CA GLY A 137 1.07 13.76 14.08
C GLY A 137 1.14 13.75 12.55
N GLY A 138 2.24 13.24 11.96
CA GLY A 138 2.43 13.29 10.49
C GLY A 138 3.01 12.04 9.82
N LEU A 139 3.52 11.06 10.58
CA LEU A 139 4.19 9.87 10.03
C LEU A 139 3.42 8.55 10.21
N LEU A 140 2.24 8.59 10.83
CA LEU A 140 1.31 7.46 10.85
C LEU A 140 0.16 7.79 9.91
N LEU A 141 0.22 7.26 8.68
CA LEU A 141 -0.76 7.57 7.65
C LEU A 141 -1.92 6.59 7.72
N ASP A 142 -3.13 7.12 7.83
CA ASP A 142 -4.35 6.33 7.76
C ASP A 142 -4.76 6.03 6.32
N ARG A 143 -5.76 5.16 6.18
CA ARG A 143 -6.30 4.74 4.88
C ARG A 143 -6.74 5.90 4.00
N GLN A 144 -7.29 6.97 4.59
CA GLN A 144 -7.78 8.12 3.84
C GLN A 144 -6.61 8.93 3.28
N GLN A 145 -5.57 9.14 4.08
CA GLN A 145 -4.34 9.83 3.67
C GLN A 145 -3.58 9.04 2.60
N LEU A 146 -3.62 7.71 2.69
CA LEU A 146 -3.01 6.80 1.72
C LEU A 146 -3.81 6.68 0.42
N ALA A 147 -5.11 7.01 0.40
CA ALA A 147 -5.95 6.80 -0.76
C ALA A 147 -5.63 7.80 -1.88
N LYS A 148 -5.28 7.30 -3.07
CA LYS A 148 -5.10 8.09 -4.30
C LYS A 148 -5.89 7.47 -5.45
N SER A 149 -6.38 8.31 -6.35
CA SER A 149 -7.17 7.88 -7.49
C SER A 149 -6.32 7.08 -8.47
N ASN A 150 -6.97 6.23 -9.27
CA ASN A 150 -6.30 5.58 -10.39
C ASN A 150 -5.75 6.61 -11.40
N GLU A 151 -6.40 7.78 -11.57
CA GLU A 151 -5.85 8.89 -12.36
C GLU A 151 -4.50 9.40 -11.82
N TYR A 152 -4.37 9.50 -10.50
CA TYR A 152 -3.08 9.83 -9.87
C TYR A 152 -2.04 8.74 -10.16
N TYR A 153 -2.44 7.47 -10.06
CA TYR A 153 -1.56 6.34 -10.37
C TYR A 153 -1.03 6.41 -11.81
N HIS A 154 -1.89 6.66 -12.80
CA HIS A 154 -1.50 6.88 -14.20
C HIS A 154 -0.54 8.06 -14.41
N LYS A 155 -0.66 9.12 -13.59
CA LYS A 155 0.26 10.27 -13.67
C LYS A 155 1.68 9.91 -13.23
N ILE A 156 1.82 9.09 -12.19
CA ILE A 156 3.14 8.77 -11.62
C ILE A 156 3.76 7.51 -12.22
N HIS A 157 2.94 6.53 -12.61
CA HIS A 157 3.33 5.23 -13.17
C HIS A 157 2.47 4.86 -14.39
N PRO A 158 2.60 5.58 -15.51
CA PRO A 158 1.74 5.39 -16.67
C PRO A 158 1.83 3.99 -17.29
N THR A 159 3.02 3.39 -17.27
CA THR A 159 3.27 2.07 -17.86
C THR A 159 2.65 1.00 -16.99
N GLU A 160 2.99 0.98 -15.69
CA GLU A 160 2.49 -0.02 -14.75
C GLU A 160 0.96 0.08 -14.59
N ALA A 161 0.42 1.31 -14.50
CA ALA A 161 -1.01 1.52 -14.34
C ALA A 161 -1.82 1.01 -15.52
N SER A 162 -1.34 1.23 -16.74
CA SER A 162 -2.00 0.73 -17.96
C SER A 162 -2.01 -0.80 -18.02
N GLU A 163 -0.91 -1.45 -17.64
CA GLU A 163 -0.81 -2.91 -17.60
C GLU A 163 -1.73 -3.53 -16.53
N VAL A 164 -1.74 -2.93 -15.33
CA VAL A 164 -2.61 -3.36 -14.23
C VAL A 164 -4.09 -3.22 -14.63
N ASP A 165 -4.49 -2.07 -15.18
CA ASP A 165 -5.87 -1.84 -15.58
C ASP A 165 -6.30 -2.78 -16.72
N GLY A 166 -5.41 -3.05 -17.68
CA GLY A 166 -5.63 -4.06 -18.71
C GLY A 166 -5.93 -5.44 -18.11
N ARG A 167 -5.10 -5.89 -17.16
CA ARG A 167 -5.29 -7.18 -16.46
C ARG A 167 -6.60 -7.22 -15.69
N LEU A 168 -6.91 -6.18 -14.91
CA LEU A 168 -8.15 -6.11 -14.13
C LEU A 168 -9.39 -6.06 -15.02
N ALA A 169 -9.34 -5.33 -16.14
CA ALA A 169 -10.42 -5.28 -17.12
C ALA A 169 -10.67 -6.63 -17.79
N GLU A 170 -9.62 -7.36 -18.16
CA GLU A 170 -9.74 -8.73 -18.67
C GLU A 170 -10.36 -9.67 -17.64
N GLU A 171 -9.92 -9.62 -16.38
CA GLU A 171 -10.47 -10.44 -15.31
C GLU A 171 -11.95 -10.14 -15.06
N LYS A 172 -12.32 -8.86 -15.06
CA LYS A 172 -13.70 -8.41 -14.96
C LYS A 172 -14.53 -8.95 -16.13
N ALA A 173 -14.07 -8.80 -17.37
CA ALA A 173 -14.75 -9.30 -18.56
C ALA A 173 -14.95 -10.82 -18.53
N LYS A 174 -13.91 -11.58 -18.11
CA LYS A 174 -13.98 -13.05 -17.95
C LYS A 174 -15.01 -13.44 -16.89
N ALA A 175 -15.06 -12.72 -15.77
CA ALA A 175 -16.01 -12.97 -14.71
C ALA A 175 -17.45 -12.60 -15.09
N GLU A 176 -17.66 -11.49 -15.78
CA GLU A 176 -18.97 -11.10 -16.33
C GLU A 176 -19.47 -12.12 -17.36
N ALA A 177 -18.60 -12.60 -18.25
CA ALA A 177 -18.93 -13.66 -19.20
C ALA A 177 -19.33 -14.96 -18.49
N LYS A 178 -18.58 -15.36 -17.45
CA LYS A 178 -18.90 -16.52 -16.62
C LYS A 178 -20.23 -16.36 -15.88
N ALA A 179 -20.52 -15.17 -15.35
CA ALA A 179 -21.78 -14.86 -14.68
C ALA A 179 -22.96 -14.94 -15.65
N LYS A 180 -22.82 -14.39 -16.87
CA LYS A 180 -23.83 -14.47 -17.94
C LYS A 180 -24.07 -15.91 -18.38
N ALA A 181 -23.01 -16.70 -18.55
CA ALA A 181 -23.13 -18.12 -18.90
C ALA A 181 -23.81 -18.95 -17.79
N ALA A 182 -23.51 -18.67 -16.52
CA ALA A 182 -24.17 -19.31 -15.38
C ALA A 182 -25.66 -18.94 -15.27
N ALA A 183 -26.02 -17.69 -15.61
CA ALA A 183 -27.41 -17.23 -15.63
C ALA A 183 -28.22 -17.82 -16.82
N ALA A 184 -27.57 -18.16 -17.92
CA ALA A 184 -28.19 -18.78 -19.10
C ALA A 184 -28.29 -20.31 -19.03
N ALA A 185 -27.69 -20.96 -18.02
CA ALA A 185 -27.75 -22.40 -17.86
C ALA A 185 -29.12 -22.84 -17.29
N PRO A 186 -29.77 -23.89 -17.85
CA PRO A 186 -31.01 -24.40 -17.30
C PRO A 186 -30.82 -24.90 -15.86
N PRO A 187 -31.82 -24.77 -14.97
CA PRO A 187 -31.71 -25.22 -13.59
C PRO A 187 -31.36 -26.71 -13.57
N LYS A 188 -30.23 -27.04 -12.93
CA LYS A 188 -29.83 -28.42 -12.69
C LYS A 188 -30.93 -29.11 -11.87
N PRO A 189 -31.45 -30.29 -12.29
CA PRO A 189 -32.47 -31.00 -11.51
C PRO A 189 -31.96 -31.24 -10.09
N ALA A 190 -32.76 -30.84 -9.10
CA ALA A 190 -32.49 -31.14 -7.71
C ALA A 190 -32.43 -32.66 -7.53
N ALA A 191 -31.24 -33.19 -7.22
CA ALA A 191 -31.11 -34.56 -6.76
C ALA A 191 -31.81 -34.67 -5.39
N PRO A 192 -32.64 -35.70 -5.15
CA PRO A 192 -33.33 -35.86 -3.89
C PRO A 192 -32.32 -36.10 -2.76
N ALA A 193 -32.52 -35.41 -1.64
CA ALA A 193 -31.73 -35.53 -0.44
C ALA A 193 -31.75 -36.97 0.11
N PRO A 194 -30.61 -37.57 0.49
CA PRO A 194 -30.62 -38.75 1.33
C PRO A 194 -31.04 -38.36 2.74
N ALA A 195 -31.99 -39.13 3.27
CA ALA A 195 -32.56 -38.99 4.60
C ALA A 195 -31.50 -39.09 5.72
N ALA A 196 -31.77 -38.34 6.79
CA ALA A 196 -31.02 -38.33 8.03
C ALA A 196 -30.85 -39.73 8.64
N ALA A 197 -29.61 -40.12 8.92
CA ALA A 197 -29.29 -41.23 9.81
C ALA A 197 -28.81 -40.64 11.14
N ALA A 198 -29.47 -41.08 12.21
CA ALA A 198 -29.28 -40.64 13.59
C ALA A 198 -27.91 -41.06 14.16
N THR A 199 -27.30 -40.15 14.91
CA THR A 199 -26.15 -40.40 15.78
C THR A 199 -26.62 -41.01 17.10
N PRO A 200 -26.01 -42.08 17.63
CA PRO A 200 -26.10 -42.38 19.05
C PRO A 200 -24.94 -41.73 19.81
N ALA A 201 -25.28 -41.15 20.96
CA ALA A 201 -24.39 -40.54 21.92
C ALA A 201 -23.46 -41.55 22.60
N SER A 202 -22.25 -41.12 22.98
CA SER A 202 -21.48 -41.77 24.04
C SER A 202 -20.67 -40.77 24.85
N ALA A 203 -21.07 -40.69 26.13
CA ALA A 203 -20.33 -40.48 27.37
C ALA A 203 -19.05 -39.61 27.43
N ALA A 204 -19.13 -38.59 28.29
CA ALA A 204 -17.97 -37.93 28.91
C ALA A 204 -17.22 -38.85 29.89
N PRO A 205 -15.95 -38.52 30.21
CA PRO A 205 -15.63 -38.41 31.63
C PRO A 205 -14.76 -37.20 32.03
N LYS A 206 -15.20 -36.60 33.16
CA LYS A 206 -14.48 -35.97 34.29
C LYS A 206 -13.33 -34.96 34.07
N ALA A 207 -13.53 -33.82 34.73
CA ALA A 207 -12.59 -32.73 34.95
C ALA A 207 -11.59 -32.97 36.10
N ALA A 208 -10.41 -32.34 36.00
CA ALA A 208 -9.74 -31.46 37.00
C ALA A 208 -8.22 -31.28 36.65
N PRO A 209 -7.51 -30.24 37.14
CA PRO A 209 -7.91 -28.86 37.43
C PRO A 209 -7.04 -27.81 36.67
N ALA A 210 -7.46 -26.55 36.74
CA ALA A 210 -6.84 -25.40 36.11
C ALA A 210 -5.53 -24.96 36.79
N ALA A 211 -4.50 -24.67 35.98
CA ALA A 211 -3.34 -23.88 36.38
C ALA A 211 -3.52 -22.45 35.85
N GLY A 212 -3.38 -21.47 36.76
CA GLY A 212 -3.74 -20.08 36.55
C GLY A 212 -2.85 -19.33 35.57
N SER A 213 -3.49 -18.51 34.75
CA SER A 213 -2.86 -17.43 34.00
C SER A 213 -3.20 -16.10 34.69
N THR A 214 -2.21 -15.51 35.37
CA THR A 214 -2.28 -14.13 35.85
C THR A 214 -2.39 -13.20 34.64
N LYS A 215 -3.52 -12.52 34.51
CA LYS A 215 -3.68 -11.40 33.58
C LYS A 215 -2.98 -10.19 34.18
N THR A 216 -1.92 -9.71 33.54
CA THR A 216 -1.43 -8.35 33.76
C THR A 216 -2.30 -7.41 32.94
N GLU A 217 -3.18 -6.70 33.63
CA GLU A 217 -4.00 -5.64 33.07
C GLU A 217 -3.13 -4.39 32.89
N VAL A 218 -2.95 -3.96 31.64
CA VAL A 218 -2.33 -2.66 31.33
C VAL A 218 -3.45 -1.61 31.38
N PRO A 219 -3.38 -0.59 32.24
CA PRO A 219 -4.41 0.43 32.31
C PRO A 219 -4.41 1.31 31.05
N PRO A 220 -5.57 1.83 30.62
CA PRO A 220 -5.68 2.70 29.44
C PRO A 220 -4.96 4.04 29.67
N PRO A 221 -4.44 4.68 28.60
CA PRO A 221 -3.78 5.97 28.69
C PRO A 221 -4.75 7.07 29.13
N ALA A 222 -4.27 7.97 29.99
CA ALA A 222 -5.02 9.10 30.50
C ALA A 222 -5.39 10.10 29.39
N PRO A 223 -6.54 10.79 29.48
CA PRO A 223 -6.93 11.81 28.51
C PRO A 223 -5.96 13.01 28.53
N PRO A 224 -5.76 13.69 27.39
CA PRO A 224 -4.87 14.83 27.29
C PRO A 224 -5.36 15.98 28.17
N LYS A 225 -4.43 16.60 28.91
CA LYS A 225 -4.71 17.81 29.69
C LYS A 225 -4.82 18.98 28.72
N GLU A 226 -5.93 19.71 28.80
CA GLU A 226 -6.11 20.98 28.11
C GLU A 226 -5.05 21.99 28.57
N GLY A 227 -4.33 22.58 27.62
CA GLY A 227 -3.53 23.79 27.86
C GLY A 227 -2.01 23.60 27.96
N GLU A 228 -1.37 23.11 26.90
CA GLU A 228 0.03 23.46 26.65
C GLU A 228 0.21 23.80 25.16
N ALA A 229 -0.03 25.09 24.88
CA ALA A 229 0.41 25.73 23.67
C ALA A 229 1.91 26.02 23.79
N ARG A 230 2.71 25.47 22.88
CA ARG A 230 3.91 26.11 22.32
C ARG A 230 4.46 25.31 21.16
#